data_AF-A0A958FYC3-F1
#
_entry.id   AF-A0A958FYC3-F1
#
_cell.length_a   1.000
_cell.length_b   1.000
_cell.length_c   1.000
_cell.angle_alpha   90.00
_cell.angle_beta   90.00
_cell.angle_gamma   90.00
#
_symmetry.space_group_name_H-M   'P 1'
#
loop_
_entity.id
_entity.type
_entity.pdbx_description
1 polymer ?
#
loop_
_entity_poly.entity_id
_entity_poly.type
_entity_poly.pdbx_seq_one_letter_code
_entity_poly.pdbx_strand_id
1 'polypeptide(L)'
;MAKKQKTLAQQVETHTDSALETSGNTLQEKVEKIQTKPKNYVVDLRIHSPASLGYLGIEGIDTAPALVRLAKVKGLDVIAVTDYYSGDFIDRMSEASRTSTLTVIPGVTLRCKVDVCDDLTLLALFPEDFGTQGVNSFLRTLGIPAGVAGNKNYIVERPFEEILEAIERYNGRPLPSRMDKTPSRQAVIPLLVEKYGFRAFDLAYADSVQYFKKNWPKIKFQLFSFSNANALAQVGSRIAKIKMTDPGFIGLREIIARAGQAL
;
A
#
# COMPACT_ATOMS: atom_id res chain seq x y z
N MET A 1 -48.52 -79.10 -18.59
CA MET A 1 -48.16 -78.46 -19.88
C MET A 1 -47.91 -76.98 -19.63
N ALA A 2 -46.78 -76.49 -20.14
CA ALA A 2 -46.34 -75.11 -20.42
C ALA A 2 -46.59 -73.98 -19.39
N LYS A 3 -45.52 -73.62 -18.67
CA LYS A 3 -45.23 -72.27 -18.17
C LYS A 3 -45.00 -71.30 -19.34
N LYS A 4 -45.40 -70.03 -19.20
CA LYS A 4 -44.75 -68.91 -19.90
C LYS A 4 -44.70 -67.66 -19.01
N GLN A 5 -43.46 -67.29 -18.66
CA GLN A 5 -43.08 -66.02 -18.06
C GLN A 5 -43.36 -64.87 -19.03
N LYS A 6 -43.69 -63.69 -18.50
CA LYS A 6 -43.28 -62.40 -19.09
C LYS A 6 -42.93 -61.41 -17.98
N THR A 7 -41.97 -60.58 -18.33
CA THR A 7 -40.90 -59.99 -17.53
C THR A 7 -41.19 -58.58 -17.05
N LEU A 8 -40.55 -58.24 -15.93
CA LEU A 8 -40.22 -56.88 -15.48
C LEU A 8 -39.47 -56.12 -16.60
N ALA A 9 -40.15 -55.21 -17.28
CA ALA A 9 -39.56 -54.02 -17.90
C ALA A 9 -40.71 -53.10 -18.33
N GLN A 10 -40.51 -51.80 -18.12
CA GLN A 10 -41.33 -50.69 -18.62
C GLN A 10 -42.64 -50.42 -17.85
N GLN A 11 -42.50 -49.64 -16.77
CA GLN A 11 -43.40 -48.53 -16.48
C GLN A 11 -42.58 -47.44 -15.78
N VAL A 12 -41.93 -46.64 -16.61
CA VAL A 12 -41.37 -45.32 -16.30
C VAL A 12 -42.34 -44.31 -16.93
N GLU A 13 -42.46 -43.14 -16.30
CA GLU A 13 -43.36 -42.00 -16.62
C GLU A 13 -44.76 -42.16 -16.00
N THR A 14 -45.26 -41.28 -15.13
CA THR A 14 -45.00 -39.86 -14.84
C THR A 14 -45.75 -39.53 -13.55
N HIS A 15 -45.11 -38.91 -12.56
CA HIS A 15 -45.79 -37.88 -11.77
C HIS A 15 -44.77 -36.91 -11.15
N THR A 16 -44.99 -35.67 -11.56
CA THR A 16 -44.20 -34.46 -11.46
C THR A 16 -44.29 -33.83 -10.06
N ASP A 17 -43.13 -33.39 -9.60
CA ASP A 17 -42.84 -32.11 -8.94
C ASP A 17 -43.88 -31.50 -8.00
N SER A 18 -43.67 -31.70 -6.70
CA SER A 18 -43.70 -30.56 -5.77
C SER A 18 -42.93 -30.89 -4.48
N ALA A 19 -42.25 -29.87 -3.95
CA ALA A 19 -41.67 -29.79 -2.61
C ALA A 19 -40.35 -30.53 -2.37
N LEU A 20 -39.23 -29.85 -2.65
CA LEU A 20 -38.01 -29.90 -1.83
C LEU A 20 -37.03 -28.81 -2.28
N GLU A 21 -37.35 -27.57 -1.98
CA GLU A 21 -36.35 -26.50 -1.93
C GLU A 21 -36.28 -25.92 -0.53
N THR A 22 -35.07 -25.50 -0.17
CA THR A 22 -34.66 -24.70 1.00
C THR A 22 -34.30 -25.45 2.28
N SER A 23 -33.02 -25.84 2.38
CA SER A 23 -32.22 -25.67 3.62
C SER A 23 -30.75 -26.05 3.40
N GLY A 24 -30.17 -25.62 2.27
CA GLY A 24 -28.73 -25.72 2.03
C GLY A 24 -28.01 -24.43 2.40
N ASN A 25 -28.36 -23.80 3.53
CA ASN A 25 -27.65 -22.60 3.99
C ASN A 25 -26.35 -23.08 4.68
N THR A 26 -25.32 -23.27 3.86
CA THR A 26 -24.01 -23.80 4.23
C THR A 26 -23.40 -23.00 5.37
N LEU A 27 -22.92 -23.69 6.40
CA LEU A 27 -22.08 -23.17 7.50
C LEU A 27 -20.89 -22.30 7.04
N GLN A 28 -20.54 -22.31 5.75
CA GLN A 28 -19.55 -21.45 5.12
C GLN A 28 -19.95 -19.97 5.03
N GLU A 29 -21.25 -19.63 4.99
CA GLU A 29 -21.70 -18.22 4.99
C GLU A 29 -21.75 -17.61 6.40
N LYS A 30 -21.69 -18.45 7.44
CA LYS A 30 -21.64 -18.06 8.85
C LYS A 30 -20.22 -18.06 9.44
N VAL A 31 -19.19 -17.93 8.61
CA VAL A 31 -17.93 -17.37 9.11
C VAL A 31 -18.20 -15.87 9.30
N GLU A 32 -18.87 -15.53 10.41
CA GLU A 32 -18.93 -14.18 10.92
C GLU A 32 -17.52 -13.61 10.82
N LYS A 33 -17.38 -12.52 10.06
CA LYS A 33 -16.17 -11.69 10.10
C LYS A 33 -15.97 -11.33 11.56
N ILE A 34 -15.12 -12.08 12.26
CA ILE A 34 -14.64 -11.72 13.59
C ILE A 34 -13.98 -10.36 13.37
N GLN A 35 -14.73 -9.29 13.66
CA GLN A 35 -14.22 -7.94 13.51
C GLN A 35 -13.04 -7.83 14.46
N THR A 36 -11.84 -7.88 13.90
CA THR A 36 -10.62 -7.78 14.68
C THR A 36 -10.61 -6.40 15.32
N LYS A 37 -10.54 -6.37 16.65
CA LYS A 37 -10.44 -5.10 17.37
C LYS A 37 -9.20 -4.36 16.88
N PRO A 38 -9.29 -3.06 16.53
CA PRO A 38 -8.14 -2.33 16.04
C PRO A 38 -7.02 -2.27 17.10
N LYS A 39 -5.78 -2.55 16.68
CA LYS A 39 -4.57 -2.55 17.51
C LYS A 39 -3.62 -1.43 17.08
N ASN A 40 -2.70 -1.04 17.95
CA ASN A 40 -1.63 -0.10 17.60
C ASN A 40 -0.49 -0.86 16.93
N TYR A 41 -0.01 -0.34 15.81
CA TYR A 41 1.13 -0.86 15.06
C TYR A 41 2.18 0.24 14.88
N VAL A 42 3.45 -0.12 14.98
CA VAL A 42 4.60 0.74 14.77
C VAL A 42 5.07 0.59 13.32
N VAL A 43 5.06 1.69 12.57
CA VAL A 43 5.30 1.65 11.12
C VAL A 43 6.37 2.64 10.67
N ASP A 44 7.09 2.26 9.61
CA ASP A 44 7.99 3.13 8.84
C ASP A 44 7.78 2.91 7.34
N LEU A 45 7.00 3.78 6.70
CA LEU A 45 6.52 3.58 5.33
C LEU A 45 7.39 4.28 4.27
N ARG A 46 8.60 4.70 4.63
CA ARG A 46 9.50 5.34 3.68
C ARG A 46 10.94 4.91 3.87
N ILE A 47 11.24 3.74 3.36
CA ILE A 47 12.59 3.16 3.37
C ILE A 47 13.05 2.99 1.92
N HIS A 48 14.28 3.42 1.64
CA HIS A 48 14.97 3.13 0.38
C HIS A 48 15.88 1.92 0.58
N SER A 49 16.16 1.24 -0.52
CA SER A 49 17.04 0.09 -0.63
C SER A 49 18.19 0.40 -1.60
N PRO A 50 19.11 -0.57 -1.84
CA PRO A 50 20.15 -0.44 -2.86
C PRO A 50 19.63 -0.14 -4.28
N ALA A 51 18.34 -0.31 -4.56
CA ALA A 51 17.75 0.06 -5.85
C ALA A 51 17.64 1.58 -6.06
N SER A 52 17.84 2.41 -5.02
CA SER A 52 17.88 3.87 -5.14
C SER A 52 19.31 4.41 -5.33
N LEU A 53 19.49 5.31 -6.31
CA LEU A 53 20.76 6.01 -6.56
C LEU A 53 21.05 6.99 -5.40
N GLY A 54 21.89 6.57 -4.46
CA GLY A 54 22.20 7.30 -3.23
C GLY A 54 21.91 6.52 -1.95
N TYR A 55 21.54 5.25 -2.06
CA TYR A 55 21.58 4.33 -0.94
C TYR A 55 23.04 4.10 -0.49
N LEU A 56 23.28 4.26 0.80
CA LEU A 56 24.58 4.03 1.43
C LEU A 56 24.65 2.58 1.88
N GLY A 57 24.96 1.70 0.93
CA GLY A 57 25.14 0.28 1.16
C GLY A 57 26.38 -0.03 2.00
N ILE A 58 26.36 -1.19 2.65
CA ILE A 58 27.53 -1.75 3.34
C ILE A 58 28.00 -2.93 2.50
N GLU A 59 29.25 -2.88 2.04
CA GLU A 59 29.84 -3.93 1.24
C GLU A 59 29.85 -5.27 2.00
N GLY A 60 29.58 -6.36 1.27
CA GLY A 60 29.54 -7.71 1.86
C GLY A 60 28.31 -8.05 2.69
N ILE A 61 27.33 -7.14 2.83
CA ILE A 61 26.09 -7.38 3.57
C ILE A 61 24.90 -7.55 2.61
N ASP A 62 24.21 -8.68 2.71
CA ASP A 62 22.90 -8.83 2.07
C ASP A 62 21.88 -7.91 2.76
N THR A 63 21.52 -6.84 2.07
CA THR A 63 20.76 -5.74 2.63
C THR A 63 19.31 -6.13 2.95
N ALA A 64 18.67 -7.01 2.19
CA ALA A 64 17.25 -7.35 2.41
C ALA A 64 17.03 -8.07 3.76
N PRO A 65 17.70 -9.20 4.05
CA PRO A 65 17.64 -9.83 5.36
C PRO A 65 18.12 -8.91 6.50
N ALA A 66 19.14 -8.09 6.26
CA ALA A 66 19.64 -7.16 7.27
C ALA A 66 18.59 -6.10 7.64
N LEU A 67 17.87 -5.54 6.65
CA LEU A 67 16.82 -4.55 6.84
C LEU A 67 15.64 -5.15 7.62
N VAL A 68 15.14 -6.31 7.21
CA VAL A 68 14.07 -7.03 7.91
C VAL A 68 14.45 -7.31 9.36
N ARG A 69 15.67 -7.84 9.60
CA ARG A 69 16.14 -8.12 10.96
C ARG A 69 16.23 -6.86 11.80
N LEU A 70 16.79 -5.76 11.25
CA LEU A 70 16.91 -4.50 11.98
C LEU A 70 15.55 -3.88 12.30
N ALA A 71 14.60 -3.90 11.35
CA ALA A 71 13.24 -3.44 11.56
C ALA A 71 12.57 -4.18 12.73
N LYS A 72 12.73 -5.51 12.79
CA LYS A 72 12.24 -6.32 13.93
C LYS A 72 12.93 -5.95 15.25
N VAL A 73 14.25 -5.80 15.25
CA VAL A 73 15.02 -5.39 16.44
C VAL A 73 14.54 -4.03 16.95
N LYS A 74 14.15 -3.12 16.05
CA LYS A 74 13.56 -1.81 16.38
C LYS A 74 12.08 -1.86 16.73
N GLY A 75 11.45 -3.04 16.75
CA GLY A 75 10.05 -3.22 17.09
C GLY A 75 9.10 -2.63 16.06
N LEU A 76 9.47 -2.59 14.78
CA LEU A 76 8.57 -2.23 13.69
C LEU A 76 7.66 -3.41 13.38
N ASP A 77 6.37 -3.15 13.23
CA ASP A 77 5.37 -4.12 12.79
C ASP A 77 5.20 -4.08 11.27
N VAL A 78 5.33 -2.90 10.67
CA VAL A 78 5.13 -2.67 9.24
C VAL A 78 6.22 -1.76 8.69
N ILE A 79 6.80 -2.14 7.55
CA ILE A 79 7.68 -1.28 6.77
C ILE A 79 7.20 -1.20 5.33
N ALA A 80 7.53 -0.11 4.63
CA ALA A 80 7.37 -0.04 3.18
C ALA A 80 8.71 0.22 2.49
N VAL A 81 8.96 -0.53 1.42
CA VAL A 81 10.12 -0.35 0.53
C VAL A 81 9.66 0.55 -0.60
N THR A 82 10.26 1.73 -0.73
CA THR A 82 9.75 2.84 -1.52
C THR A 82 10.85 3.51 -2.33
N ASP A 83 11.64 2.71 -3.05
CA ASP A 83 12.71 3.21 -3.90
C ASP A 83 12.22 4.22 -4.93
N TYR A 84 13.10 5.12 -5.38
CA TYR A 84 12.76 6.03 -6.47
C TYR A 84 12.65 5.23 -7.77
N TYR A 85 11.45 5.22 -8.38
CA TYR A 85 11.24 4.66 -9.72
C TYR A 85 11.76 3.22 -9.94
N SER A 86 11.78 2.38 -8.91
CA SER A 86 12.20 0.97 -9.01
C SER A 86 11.38 0.08 -8.07
N GLY A 87 11.06 -1.13 -8.53
CA GLY A 87 10.52 -2.21 -7.70
C GLY A 87 11.52 -3.31 -7.39
N ASP A 88 12.79 -3.18 -7.79
CA ASP A 88 13.74 -4.30 -7.91
C ASP A 88 14.11 -4.98 -6.58
N PHE A 89 13.82 -4.33 -5.46
CA PHE A 89 14.14 -4.84 -4.13
C PHE A 89 12.93 -5.41 -3.38
N ILE A 90 11.72 -5.29 -3.94
CA ILE A 90 10.46 -5.68 -3.29
C ILE A 90 10.43 -7.18 -3.04
N ASP A 91 10.65 -8.00 -4.07
CA ASP A 91 10.55 -9.46 -3.94
C ASP A 91 11.57 -10.01 -2.94
N ARG A 92 12.78 -9.43 -2.91
CA ARG A 92 13.83 -9.80 -1.95
C ARG A 92 13.45 -9.46 -0.52
N MET A 93 12.82 -8.30 -0.31
CA MET A 93 12.36 -7.86 1.00
C MET A 93 11.20 -8.72 1.50
N SER A 94 10.24 -9.04 0.62
CA SER A 94 9.12 -9.93 0.92
C SER A 94 9.58 -11.36 1.21
N GLU A 95 10.56 -11.87 0.47
CA GLU A 95 11.19 -13.18 0.77
C GLU A 95 11.86 -13.16 2.14
N ALA A 96 12.66 -12.12 2.42
CA ALA A 96 13.37 -11.98 3.69
C ALA A 96 12.43 -11.86 4.91
N SER A 97 11.21 -11.35 4.72
CA SER A 97 10.21 -11.22 5.79
C SER A 97 9.27 -12.42 5.93
N ARG A 98 9.30 -13.41 5.03
CA ARG A 98 8.36 -14.53 4.98
C ARG A 98 8.25 -15.31 6.30
N THR A 99 9.36 -15.48 7.01
CA THR A 99 9.42 -16.20 8.30
C THR A 99 9.30 -15.28 9.51
N SER A 100 8.93 -14.03 9.30
CA SER A 100 8.83 -13.01 10.32
C SER A 100 7.40 -12.50 10.50
N THR A 101 7.16 -11.85 11.63
CA THR A 101 5.91 -11.12 11.90
C THR A 101 5.91 -9.71 11.30
N LEU A 102 7.01 -9.29 10.66
CA LEU A 102 7.13 -7.97 10.04
C LEU A 102 6.39 -7.99 8.71
N THR A 103 5.46 -7.04 8.54
CA THR A 103 4.77 -6.85 7.26
C THR A 103 5.60 -5.93 6.37
N VAL A 104 5.80 -6.33 5.11
CA VAL A 104 6.49 -5.53 4.10
C VAL A 104 5.46 -5.08 3.08
N ILE A 105 5.31 -3.77 2.93
CA ILE A 105 4.40 -3.13 1.99
C ILE A 105 5.20 -2.72 0.74
N PRO A 106 4.86 -3.25 -0.43
CA PRO A 106 5.42 -2.81 -1.69
C PRO A 106 5.10 -1.34 -1.97
N GLY A 107 6.06 -0.60 -2.52
CA GLY A 107 5.83 0.78 -2.90
C GLY A 107 6.91 1.37 -3.79
N VAL A 108 6.69 2.62 -4.20
CA VAL A 108 7.65 3.40 -4.99
C VAL A 108 7.53 4.88 -4.64
N THR A 109 8.64 5.60 -4.64
CA THR A 109 8.66 7.05 -4.51
C THR A 109 8.66 7.69 -5.90
N LEU A 110 7.72 8.61 -6.13
CA LEU A 110 7.61 9.43 -7.33
C LEU A 110 7.90 10.90 -6.99
N ARG A 111 8.42 11.65 -7.96
CA ARG A 111 8.40 13.11 -7.95
C ARG A 111 7.56 13.60 -9.11
N CYS A 112 6.68 14.57 -8.86
CA CYS A 112 5.76 15.09 -9.87
C CYS A 112 5.55 16.58 -9.69
N LYS A 113 5.00 17.21 -10.73
CA LYS A 113 4.63 18.63 -10.73
C LYS A 113 3.16 18.77 -10.33
N VAL A 114 2.87 19.73 -9.46
CA VAL A 114 1.50 20.14 -9.08
C VAL A 114 1.49 21.64 -8.91
N ASP A 115 0.73 22.34 -9.74
CA ASP A 115 0.61 23.80 -9.67
C ASP A 115 2.00 24.49 -9.62
N VAL A 116 2.30 25.28 -8.58
CA VAL A 116 3.58 25.98 -8.41
C VAL A 116 4.73 25.10 -7.91
N CYS A 117 4.48 23.83 -7.57
CA CYS A 117 5.47 22.90 -7.03
C CYS A 117 5.94 21.94 -8.12
N ASP A 118 7.21 22.00 -8.50
CA ASP A 118 7.82 21.13 -9.50
C ASP A 118 8.48 19.88 -8.90
N ASP A 119 8.42 19.71 -7.58
CA ASP A 119 9.16 18.69 -6.86
C ASP A 119 8.35 17.93 -5.79
N LEU A 120 7.02 17.89 -5.92
CA LEU A 120 6.16 17.16 -5.00
C LEU A 120 6.62 15.70 -4.94
N THR A 121 6.80 15.17 -3.73
CA THR A 121 7.18 13.77 -3.52
C THR A 121 5.97 12.96 -3.09
N LEU A 122 5.68 11.89 -3.81
CA LEU A 122 4.52 11.03 -3.59
C LEU A 122 4.99 9.60 -3.36
N LEU A 123 4.56 8.98 -2.27
CA LEU A 123 4.68 7.53 -2.10
C LEU A 123 3.47 6.89 -2.74
N ALA A 124 3.68 5.90 -3.61
CA ALA A 124 2.63 5.00 -4.06
C ALA A 124 2.85 3.65 -3.35
N LEU A 125 1.90 3.26 -2.50
CA LEU A 125 1.93 2.01 -1.75
C LEU A 125 0.95 1.03 -2.39
N PHE A 126 1.29 -0.26 -2.43
CA PHE A 126 0.51 -1.31 -3.09
C PHE A 126 0.24 -2.49 -2.14
N PRO A 127 -0.73 -3.37 -2.49
CA PRO A 127 -0.95 -4.62 -1.77
C PRO A 127 0.30 -5.51 -1.72
N GLU A 128 0.37 -6.42 -0.75
CA GLU A 128 1.53 -7.26 -0.45
C GLU A 128 1.85 -8.28 -1.55
N ASP A 129 0.88 -8.62 -2.40
CA ASP A 129 1.08 -9.46 -3.58
C ASP A 129 1.71 -8.71 -4.76
N PHE A 130 1.93 -7.39 -4.62
CA PHE A 130 2.49 -6.54 -5.65
C PHE A 130 4.02 -6.63 -5.66
N GLY A 131 4.56 -7.53 -6.48
CA GLY A 131 6.01 -7.72 -6.63
C GLY A 131 6.70 -6.71 -7.55
N THR A 132 7.98 -6.97 -7.83
CA THR A 132 8.83 -6.18 -8.74
C THR A 132 8.16 -5.92 -10.10
N GLN A 133 7.56 -6.98 -10.68
CA GLN A 133 6.90 -6.87 -11.99
C GLN A 133 5.66 -5.96 -11.95
N GLY A 134 4.92 -5.96 -10.84
CA GLY A 134 3.74 -5.11 -10.64
C GLY A 134 4.15 -3.64 -10.65
N VAL A 135 5.15 -3.27 -9.82
CA VAL A 135 5.68 -1.91 -9.77
C VAL A 135 6.26 -1.47 -11.11
N ASN A 136 7.05 -2.32 -11.77
CA ASN A 136 7.62 -1.99 -13.06
C ASN A 136 6.53 -1.82 -14.15
N SER A 137 5.43 -2.55 -14.06
CA SER A 137 4.27 -2.36 -14.96
C SER A 137 3.56 -1.04 -14.69
N PHE A 138 3.35 -0.69 -13.42
CA PHE A 138 2.82 0.61 -13.02
C PHE A 138 3.67 1.78 -13.54
N LEU A 139 4.99 1.71 -13.35
CA LEU A 139 5.92 2.75 -13.82
C LEU A 139 5.89 2.92 -15.35
N ARG A 140 5.79 1.81 -16.09
CA ARG A 140 5.62 1.86 -17.56
C ARG A 140 4.31 2.53 -17.97
N THR A 141 3.22 2.30 -17.25
CA THR A 141 1.93 2.96 -17.51
C THR A 141 2.03 4.48 -17.37
N LEU A 142 2.87 4.97 -16.46
CA LEU A 142 3.16 6.41 -16.33
C LEU A 142 4.08 6.96 -17.43
N GLY A 143 4.66 6.10 -18.27
CA GLY A 143 5.65 6.47 -19.28
C GLY A 143 7.03 6.76 -18.69
N ILE A 144 7.33 6.23 -17.50
CA ILE A 144 8.62 6.43 -16.83
C ILE A 144 9.68 5.57 -17.53
N PRO A 145 10.78 6.17 -18.05
CA PRO A 145 11.81 5.41 -18.75
C PRO A 145 12.56 4.45 -17.80
N ALA A 146 12.84 3.22 -18.23
CA ALA A 146 13.58 2.26 -17.39
C ALA A 146 14.96 2.79 -16.93
N GLY A 147 15.61 3.63 -17.74
CA GLY A 147 16.91 4.22 -17.41
C GLY A 147 16.92 5.24 -16.26
N VAL A 148 15.75 5.59 -15.70
CA VAL A 148 15.66 6.49 -14.52
C VAL A 148 15.38 5.73 -13.23
N ALA A 149 15.42 4.40 -13.25
CA ALA A 149 15.31 3.58 -12.05
C ALA A 149 16.34 4.01 -10.99
N GLY A 150 15.86 4.21 -9.76
CA GLY A 150 16.63 4.72 -8.63
C GLY A 150 16.92 6.23 -8.65
N ASN A 151 16.66 6.94 -9.75
CA ASN A 151 17.08 8.33 -9.92
C ASN A 151 16.10 9.32 -9.28
N LYS A 152 16.42 9.79 -8.07
CA LYS A 152 15.63 10.81 -7.35
C LYS A 152 15.50 12.16 -8.06
N ASN A 153 16.25 12.44 -9.12
CA ASN A 153 16.20 13.71 -9.83
C ASN A 153 15.21 13.72 -10.99
N TYR A 154 14.72 12.56 -11.43
CA TYR A 154 13.68 12.49 -12.45
C TYR A 154 12.35 13.04 -11.90
N ILE A 155 11.62 13.79 -12.71
CA ILE A 155 10.28 14.32 -12.41
C ILE A 155 9.32 13.73 -13.45
N VAL A 156 8.22 13.15 -12.98
CA VAL A 156 7.16 12.63 -13.82
C VAL A 156 6.44 13.81 -14.49
N GLU A 157 6.41 13.81 -15.81
CA GLU A 157 5.84 14.89 -16.64
C GLU A 157 4.32 14.72 -16.89
N ARG A 158 3.71 13.67 -16.34
CA ARG A 158 2.26 13.44 -16.43
C ARG A 158 1.49 14.43 -15.55
N PRO A 159 0.27 14.84 -15.94
CA PRO A 159 -0.65 15.55 -15.06
C PRO A 159 -0.85 14.79 -13.75
N PHE A 160 -0.95 15.54 -12.64
CA PHE A 160 -1.03 14.92 -11.31
C PHE A 160 -2.24 14.01 -11.15
N GLU A 161 -3.39 14.41 -11.71
CA GLU A 161 -4.61 13.61 -11.78
C GLU A 161 -4.36 12.25 -12.43
N GLU A 162 -3.69 12.21 -13.58
CA GLU A 162 -3.36 10.96 -14.28
C GLU A 162 -2.45 10.07 -13.43
N ILE A 163 -1.54 10.66 -12.65
CA ILE A 163 -0.69 9.91 -11.72
C ILE A 163 -1.52 9.26 -10.62
N LEU A 164 -2.45 10.00 -10.01
CA LEU A 164 -3.34 9.47 -8.96
C LEU A 164 -4.23 8.35 -9.51
N GLU A 165 -4.85 8.57 -10.67
CA GLU A 165 -5.68 7.57 -11.34
C GLU A 165 -4.90 6.30 -11.68
N ALA A 166 -3.66 6.46 -12.15
CA ALA A 166 -2.79 5.31 -12.42
C ALA A 166 -2.47 4.54 -11.13
N ILE A 167 -2.14 5.21 -10.03
CA ILE A 167 -1.90 4.54 -8.74
C ILE A 167 -3.13 3.73 -8.32
N GLU A 168 -4.31 4.33 -8.42
CA GLU A 168 -5.58 3.72 -8.00
C GLU A 168 -6.01 2.57 -8.91
N ARG A 169 -5.74 2.64 -10.21
CA ARG A 169 -5.98 1.55 -11.16
C ARG A 169 -5.18 0.29 -10.82
N TYR A 170 -4.02 0.45 -10.18
CA TYR A 170 -3.22 -0.66 -9.66
C TYR A 170 -3.55 -1.01 -8.20
N ASN A 171 -4.72 -0.62 -7.72
CA ASN A 171 -5.17 -0.78 -6.33
C ASN A 171 -4.24 -0.14 -5.30
N GLY A 172 -3.36 0.75 -5.73
CA GLY A 172 -2.43 1.45 -4.87
C GLY A 172 -3.06 2.62 -4.14
N ARG A 173 -2.30 3.19 -3.22
CA ARG A 173 -2.67 4.40 -2.50
C ARG A 173 -1.55 5.45 -2.52
N PRO A 174 -1.89 6.69 -2.90
CA PRO A 174 -0.95 7.80 -2.86
C PRO A 174 -0.83 8.39 -1.45
N LEU A 175 0.39 8.72 -1.02
CA LEU A 175 0.68 9.44 0.22
C LEU A 175 1.69 10.57 -0.05
N PRO A 176 1.28 11.85 0.02
CA PRO A 176 2.19 12.98 -0.13
C PRO A 176 3.23 12.98 0.99
N SER A 177 4.50 13.11 0.62
CA SER A 177 5.64 12.92 1.53
C SER A 177 6.54 14.14 1.62
N ARG A 178 6.89 14.47 2.86
CA ARG A 178 7.73 15.61 3.26
C ARG A 178 7.24 16.92 2.66
N MET A 179 5.93 17.15 2.78
CA MET A 179 5.25 18.31 2.19
C MET A 179 5.63 19.64 2.85
N ASP A 180 6.21 19.59 4.04
CA ASP A 180 6.73 20.69 4.84
C ASP A 180 8.25 20.88 4.69
N LYS A 181 8.91 20.15 3.77
CA LYS A 181 10.36 20.26 3.58
C LYS A 181 10.79 21.55 2.89
N THR A 182 9.97 22.06 1.98
CA THR A 182 10.25 23.26 1.17
C THR A 182 9.00 24.14 1.13
N PRO A 183 9.16 25.47 0.95
CA PRO A 183 8.01 26.37 0.80
C PRO A 183 7.11 26.00 -0.39
N SER A 184 7.68 25.58 -1.53
CA SER A 184 6.93 25.17 -2.73
C SER A 184 6.00 24.00 -2.45
N ARG A 185 6.48 22.97 -1.76
CA ARG A 185 5.67 21.80 -1.35
C ARG A 185 4.59 22.20 -0.35
N GLN A 186 4.92 23.07 0.60
CA GLN A 186 3.95 23.50 1.60
C GLN A 186 2.84 24.35 0.96
N ALA A 187 3.17 25.17 -0.03
CA ALA A 187 2.23 26.03 -0.75
C ALA A 187 1.12 25.25 -1.47
N VAL A 188 1.38 24.02 -1.90
CA VAL A 188 0.39 23.19 -2.60
C VAL A 188 -0.46 22.31 -1.66
N ILE A 189 -0.20 22.31 -0.34
CA ILE A 189 -1.00 21.54 0.62
C ILE A 189 -2.51 21.88 0.53
N PRO A 190 -2.95 23.16 0.45
CA PRO A 190 -4.37 23.47 0.30
C PRO A 190 -5.00 22.80 -0.92
N LEU A 191 -4.32 22.83 -2.05
CA LEU A 191 -4.78 22.15 -3.27
C LEU A 191 -4.88 20.63 -3.07
N LEU A 192 -3.90 20.00 -2.42
CA LEU A 192 -3.94 18.57 -2.07
C LEU A 192 -5.11 18.21 -1.16
N VAL A 193 -5.42 19.05 -0.18
CA VAL A 193 -6.50 18.81 0.78
C VAL A 193 -7.87 19.05 0.16
N GLU A 194 -8.05 20.16 -0.56
CA GLU A 194 -9.34 20.67 -0.98
C GLU A 194 -9.78 20.10 -2.33
N LYS A 195 -8.87 20.05 -3.31
CA LYS A 195 -9.16 19.49 -4.64
C LYS A 195 -8.97 17.98 -4.68
N TYR A 196 -7.84 17.48 -4.17
CA TYR A 196 -7.50 16.06 -4.27
C TYR A 196 -7.92 15.25 -3.05
N GLY A 197 -8.48 15.87 -2.01
CA GLY A 197 -9.06 15.16 -0.88
C GLY A 197 -8.06 14.47 0.04
N PHE A 198 -6.75 14.78 0.00
CA PHE A 198 -5.78 14.12 0.88
C PHE A 198 -6.07 14.39 2.36
N ARG A 199 -6.06 13.32 3.16
CA ARG A 199 -6.22 13.36 4.63
C ARG A 199 -5.06 12.75 5.39
N ALA A 200 -4.10 12.17 4.66
CA ALA A 200 -2.88 11.60 5.21
C ALA A 200 -1.66 12.26 4.57
N PHE A 201 -0.64 12.55 5.38
CA PHE A 201 0.60 13.18 4.95
C PHE A 201 1.79 12.64 5.75
N ASP A 202 2.91 12.38 5.08
CA ASP A 202 4.21 12.20 5.73
C ASP A 202 4.91 13.55 5.83
N LEU A 203 5.34 13.94 7.04
CA LEU A 203 5.93 15.23 7.38
C LEU A 203 7.41 15.07 7.75
N ALA A 204 8.22 16.02 7.31
CA ALA A 204 9.62 16.17 7.62
C ALA A 204 9.85 16.72 9.04
N TYR A 205 8.92 17.49 9.59
CA TYR A 205 9.05 18.15 10.89
C TYR A 205 7.77 17.95 11.70
N ALA A 206 7.92 17.61 12.99
CA ALA A 206 6.77 17.34 13.86
C ALA A 206 5.90 18.59 14.11
N ASP A 207 6.51 19.77 14.14
CA ASP A 207 5.81 21.02 14.44
C ASP A 207 4.88 21.47 13.31
N SER A 208 5.05 20.92 12.10
CA SER A 208 4.19 21.16 10.94
C SER A 208 2.73 20.73 11.16
N VAL A 209 2.45 19.93 12.19
CA VAL A 209 1.07 19.60 12.61
C VAL A 209 0.25 20.87 12.91
N GLN A 210 0.87 21.93 13.43
CA GLN A 210 0.17 23.18 13.74
C GLN A 210 -0.34 23.89 12.49
N TYR A 211 0.35 23.74 11.35
CA TYR A 211 -0.11 24.26 10.07
C TYR A 211 -1.46 23.66 9.68
N PHE A 212 -1.62 22.34 9.82
CA PHE A 212 -2.89 21.66 9.50
C PHE A 212 -4.01 22.06 10.46
N LYS A 213 -3.73 22.12 11.77
CA LYS A 213 -4.72 22.53 12.78
C LYS A 213 -5.21 23.95 12.58
N LYS A 214 -4.32 24.87 12.18
CA LYS A 214 -4.67 26.27 11.92
C LYS A 214 -5.53 26.42 10.68
N ASN A 215 -5.18 25.76 9.57
CA ASN A 215 -5.86 25.95 8.29
C ASN A 215 -7.15 25.09 8.17
N TRP A 216 -7.21 23.92 8.81
CA TRP A 216 -8.36 23.02 8.77
C TRP A 216 -8.72 22.47 10.17
N PRO A 217 -9.17 23.33 11.11
CA PRO A 217 -9.40 22.95 12.51
C PRO A 217 -10.49 21.88 12.70
N LYS A 218 -11.38 21.70 11.71
CA LYS A 218 -12.49 20.75 11.76
C LYS A 218 -12.21 19.44 11.00
N ILE A 219 -11.07 19.32 10.34
CA ILE A 219 -10.71 18.13 9.57
C ILE A 219 -9.73 17.29 10.37
N LYS A 220 -10.01 15.99 10.47
CA LYS A 220 -9.08 15.02 11.06
C LYS A 220 -8.06 14.59 10.00
N PHE A 221 -6.78 14.76 10.31
CA PHE A 221 -5.67 14.30 9.48
C PHE A 221 -4.91 13.16 10.14
N GLN A 222 -4.32 12.32 9.29
CA GLN A 222 -3.31 11.33 9.66
C GLN A 222 -1.94 11.88 9.27
N LEU A 223 -1.23 12.43 10.24
CA LEU A 223 0.06 13.07 10.02
C LEU A 223 1.16 12.16 10.56
N PHE A 224 2.05 11.74 9.66
CA PHE A 224 3.14 10.81 9.96
C PHE A 224 4.49 11.51 9.89
N SER A 225 5.53 10.83 10.39
CA SER A 225 6.90 11.17 10.05
C SER A 225 7.71 9.88 9.93
N PHE A 226 8.19 9.59 8.74
CA PHE A 226 8.96 8.37 8.44
C PHE A 226 10.46 8.64 8.33
N SER A 227 11.25 7.57 8.40
CA SER A 227 12.70 7.71 8.48
C SER A 227 13.31 8.30 7.20
N ASN A 228 12.69 8.06 6.04
CA ASN A 228 13.30 8.29 4.74
C ASN A 228 14.71 7.66 4.69
N ALA A 229 14.84 6.46 5.25
CA ALA A 229 16.12 5.78 5.40
C ALA A 229 16.76 5.53 4.04
N ASN A 230 17.98 6.03 3.84
CA ASN A 230 18.85 5.75 2.71
C ASN A 230 20.10 4.96 3.14
N ALA A 231 20.10 4.42 4.35
CA ALA A 231 21.14 3.56 4.91
C ALA A 231 20.50 2.62 5.95
N LEU A 232 21.10 1.44 6.17
CA LEU A 232 20.59 0.46 7.11
C LEU A 232 20.37 1.05 8.53
N ALA A 233 21.34 1.79 9.06
CA ALA A 233 21.27 2.35 10.41
C ALA A 233 20.09 3.33 10.64
N GLN A 234 19.58 3.95 9.57
CA GLN A 234 18.53 4.97 9.63
C GLN A 234 17.11 4.40 9.68
N VAL A 235 16.92 3.13 9.34
CA VAL A 235 15.60 2.45 9.37
C VAL A 235 14.94 2.65 10.72
N GLY A 236 13.68 3.09 10.78
CA GLY A 236 12.98 3.32 12.05
C GLY A 236 13.56 4.45 12.91
N SER A 237 14.44 5.31 12.39
CA SER A 237 14.87 6.53 13.09
C SER A 237 13.71 7.51 13.33
N ARG A 238 12.64 7.35 12.55
CA ARG A 238 11.33 7.96 12.76
C ARG A 238 10.26 6.92 12.43
N ILE A 239 9.20 6.92 13.22
CA ILE A 239 8.13 5.93 13.18
C ILE A 239 6.79 6.62 13.39
N ALA A 240 5.71 6.00 12.91
CA ALA A 240 4.35 6.33 13.30
C ALA A 240 3.74 5.19 14.10
N LYS A 241 2.90 5.52 15.09
CA LYS A 241 2.04 4.56 15.77
C LYS A 241 0.63 4.72 15.24
N ILE A 242 0.12 3.71 14.54
CA ILE A 242 -1.15 3.77 13.84
C ILE A 242 -2.09 2.71 14.41
N LYS A 243 -3.34 3.09 14.66
CA LYS A 243 -4.39 2.14 15.06
C LYS A 243 -5.09 1.59 13.83
N MET A 244 -4.93 0.30 13.53
CA MET A 244 -5.54 -0.38 12.37
C MET A 244 -6.08 -1.76 12.78
N THR A 245 -7.01 -2.31 11.99
CA THR A 245 -7.62 -3.64 12.20
C THR A 245 -6.74 -4.78 11.69
N ASP A 246 -5.88 -4.46 10.73
CA ASP A 246 -4.99 -5.36 10.01
C ASP A 246 -3.63 -4.65 9.79
N PRO A 247 -2.48 -5.29 10.04
CA PRO A 247 -1.16 -4.67 9.84
C PRO A 247 -0.76 -4.51 8.36
N GLY A 248 -1.57 -5.04 7.45
CA GLY A 248 -1.31 -5.08 6.03
C GLY A 248 -1.76 -3.85 5.26
N PHE A 249 -1.71 -3.97 3.94
CA PHE A 249 -2.12 -2.91 3.03
C PHE A 249 -3.59 -2.56 3.22
N ILE A 250 -4.45 -3.52 3.56
CA ILE A 250 -5.88 -3.27 3.80
C ILE A 250 -6.07 -2.25 4.94
N GLY A 251 -5.40 -2.45 6.08
CA GLY A 251 -5.47 -1.52 7.19
C GLY A 251 -4.86 -0.16 6.85
N LEU A 252 -3.71 -0.14 6.16
CA LEU A 252 -3.10 1.11 5.70
C LEU A 252 -3.99 1.88 4.72
N ARG A 253 -4.66 1.19 3.80
CA ARG A 253 -5.53 1.74 2.76
C ARG A 253 -6.67 2.56 3.36
N GLU A 254 -7.24 2.10 4.47
CA GLU A 254 -8.28 2.84 5.22
C GLU A 254 -7.71 4.09 5.88
N ILE A 255 -6.51 3.99 6.45
CA ILE A 255 -5.85 5.09 7.16
C ILE A 255 -5.44 6.22 6.21
N ILE A 256 -4.98 5.87 4.99
CA ILE A 256 -4.49 6.86 4.01
C ILE A 256 -5.53 7.23 2.94
N ALA A 257 -6.80 6.84 3.14
CA ALA A 257 -7.87 7.14 2.20
C ALA A 257 -8.06 8.66 1.98
N ARG A 258 -8.36 9.02 0.73
CA ARG A 258 -8.73 10.40 0.37
C ARG A 258 -10.22 10.62 0.67
N ALA A 259 -10.59 11.85 1.02
CA ALA A 259 -11.99 12.24 1.16
C ALA A 259 -12.74 12.04 -0.17
N GLY A 260 -13.96 11.50 -0.08
CA GLY A 260 -14.80 11.24 -1.26
C GLY A 260 -14.55 9.89 -1.95
N GLN A 261 -13.57 9.10 -1.49
CA GLN A 261 -13.43 7.71 -1.94
C GLN A 261 -14.26 6.78 -1.06
N ALA A 262 -15.23 6.07 -1.67
CA ALA A 262 -15.89 4.94 -1.02
C ALA A 262 -14.88 3.78 -0.86
N LEU A 263 -14.94 3.10 0.29
CA LEU A 263 -14.10 1.93 0.61
C LEU A 263 -14.56 0.66 -0.11
#